data_AF-A0A839GME1-F1
#
_entry.id   AF-A0A839GME1-F1
#
_cell.length_a   1.000
_cell.length_b   1.000
_cell.length_c   1.000
_cell.angle_alpha   90.00
_cell.angle_beta   90.00
_cell.angle_gamma   90.00
#
_symmetry.space_group_name_H-M   'P 1'
#
loop_
_entity.id
_entity.type
_entity.pdbx_description
1 polymer ?
#
loop_
_entity_poly.entity_id
_entity_poly.type
_entity_poly.pdbx_seq_one_letter_code
_entity_poly.pdbx_strand_id
1 'polypeptide(L)'
;MAEEHKENNTKVAFFLNLTFTVLELIGGIISGSAAIISDSLHDFADSISLGLGWYFENEAEKGSNEHYTYGYKRFSLLGAMINAIVLLLGAVYIVLVLKKLVEASDFFCREYPKESISPC
;
A
#
# COMPACT_ATOMS: atom_id res chain seq x y z
N MET A 1 1.94 22.59 -2.33
CA MET A 1 3.26 21.97 -2.10
C MET A 1 3.45 21.00 -3.24
N ALA A 2 4.15 21.42 -4.29
CA ALA A 2 4.40 20.66 -5.49
C ALA A 2 5.90 20.70 -5.71
N GLU A 3 6.58 19.58 -5.45
CA GLU A 3 7.89 19.32 -6.03
C GLU A 3 7.77 18.05 -6.85
N GLU A 4 7.61 18.30 -8.15
CA GLU A 4 7.61 17.38 -9.26
C GLU A 4 9.07 17.24 -9.71
N HIS A 5 9.69 16.08 -9.48
CA HIS A 5 11.05 15.82 -9.97
C HIS A 5 11.34 14.31 -10.07
N LYS A 6 10.58 13.52 -10.86
CA LYS A 6 10.78 12.05 -10.80
C LYS A 6 10.30 11.14 -11.94
N GLU A 7 10.42 11.52 -13.22
CA GLU A 7 10.19 10.55 -14.33
C GLU A 7 11.06 9.26 -14.21
N ASN A 8 12.23 9.32 -13.55
CA ASN A 8 13.18 8.18 -13.50
C ASN A 8 13.19 7.42 -12.17
N ASN A 9 12.92 8.09 -11.04
CA ASN A 9 13.14 7.48 -9.73
C ASN A 9 11.86 6.93 -9.07
N THR A 10 10.68 7.10 -9.68
CA THR A 10 9.44 6.46 -9.19
C THR A 10 9.45 4.96 -9.46
N LYS A 11 10.00 4.53 -10.62
CA LYS A 11 10.31 3.11 -10.88
C LYS A 11 11.24 2.52 -9.82
N VAL A 12 12.32 3.23 -9.51
CA VAL A 12 13.30 2.77 -8.51
C VAL A 12 12.64 2.65 -7.15
N ALA A 13 11.84 3.65 -6.74
CA ALA A 13 11.11 3.61 -5.48
C ALA A 13 10.11 2.44 -5.43
N PHE A 14 9.35 2.20 -6.50
CA PHE A 14 8.44 1.06 -6.60
C PHE A 14 9.17 -0.28 -6.45
N PHE A 15 10.25 -0.50 -7.21
CA PHE A 15 11.00 -1.76 -7.14
C PHE A 15 11.71 -1.96 -5.80
N LEU A 16 12.24 -0.88 -5.19
CA LEU A 16 12.82 -0.96 -3.86
C LEU A 16 11.77 -1.38 -2.83
N ASN A 17 10.62 -0.68 -2.82
CA ASN A 17 9.58 -0.91 -1.83
C ASN A 17 8.97 -2.30 -1.98
N LEU A 18 8.68 -2.72 -3.23
CA LEU A 18 8.19 -4.06 -3.53
C LEU A 18 9.18 -5.16 -3.08
N THR A 19 10.48 -4.95 -3.28
CA THR A 19 11.49 -5.92 -2.83
C THR A 19 11.54 -5.99 -1.31
N PHE A 20 11.49 -4.84 -0.63
CA PHE A 20 11.50 -4.75 0.83
C PHE A 20 10.28 -5.44 1.45
N THR A 21 9.09 -5.15 0.93
CA THR A 21 7.83 -5.81 1.30
C THR A 21 7.92 -7.34 1.19
N VAL A 22 8.52 -7.87 0.11
CA VAL A 22 8.68 -9.33 -0.05
C VAL A 22 9.63 -9.89 1.00
N LEU A 23 10.72 -9.20 1.32
CA LEU A 23 11.66 -9.60 2.36
C LEU A 23 11.01 -9.59 3.75
N GLU A 24 10.20 -8.58 4.06
CA GLU A 24 9.47 -8.49 5.32
C GLU A 24 8.36 -9.51 5.44
N LEU A 25 7.65 -9.81 4.34
CA LEU A 25 6.64 -10.86 4.34
C LEU A 25 7.28 -12.22 4.63
N ILE A 26 8.40 -12.54 3.96
CA ILE A 26 9.17 -13.75 4.22
C ILE A 26 9.72 -13.75 5.64
N GLY A 27 10.30 -12.63 6.09
CA GLY A 27 10.83 -12.45 7.43
C GLY A 27 9.77 -12.60 8.51
N GLY A 28 8.55 -12.10 8.26
CA GLY A 28 7.40 -12.19 9.14
C GLY A 28 6.88 -13.62 9.25
N ILE A 29 6.83 -14.37 8.13
CA ILE A 29 6.46 -15.79 8.13
C ILE A 29 7.50 -16.62 8.90
N ILE A 30 8.79 -16.41 8.65
CA ILE A 30 9.87 -17.15 9.33
C ILE A 30 9.90 -16.82 10.82
N SER A 31 9.69 -15.54 11.18
CA SER A 31 9.68 -15.09 12.57
C SER A 31 8.38 -15.43 13.31
N GLY A 32 7.32 -15.80 12.60
CA GLY A 32 5.98 -16.01 13.15
C GLY A 32 5.35 -14.75 13.77
N SER A 33 5.80 -13.55 13.37
CA SER A 33 5.40 -12.29 14.00
C SER A 33 4.26 -11.62 13.23
N ALA A 34 3.09 -11.53 13.88
CA ALA A 34 1.94 -10.81 13.34
C ALA A 34 2.22 -9.31 13.13
N ALA A 35 3.12 -8.71 13.93
CA ALA A 35 3.50 -7.31 13.77
C ALA A 35 4.24 -7.07 12.45
N ILE A 36 5.21 -7.92 12.11
CA ILE A 36 5.99 -7.82 10.87
C ILE A 36 5.11 -8.12 9.65
N ILE A 37 4.20 -9.10 9.78
CA ILE A 37 3.23 -9.39 8.73
C ILE A 37 2.30 -8.18 8.49
N SER A 38 1.86 -7.50 9.55
CA SER A 38 1.04 -6.29 9.42
C SER A 38 1.79 -5.14 8.73
N ASP A 39 3.07 -4.97 9.05
CA ASP A 39 3.94 -3.95 8.42
C ASP A 39 4.11 -4.24 6.93
N SER A 40 4.47 -5.48 6.59
CA SER A 40 4.61 -5.92 5.19
C SER A 40 3.32 -5.76 4.38
N LEU A 41 2.15 -5.92 5.01
CA LEU A 41 0.87 -5.71 4.33
C LEU A 41 0.60 -4.23 4.03
N HIS A 42 1.03 -3.33 4.92
CA HIS A 42 0.95 -1.89 4.69
C HIS A 42 1.90 -1.45 3.57
N ASP A 43 3.16 -1.86 3.62
CA ASP A 43 4.16 -1.53 2.59
C ASP A 43 3.81 -2.11 1.21
N PHE A 44 3.10 -3.25 1.20
CA PHE A 44 2.52 -3.81 -0.02
C PHE A 44 1.47 -2.90 -0.64
N ALA A 45 0.55 -2.35 0.17
CA ALA A 45 -0.47 -1.43 -0.31
C ALA A 45 0.14 -0.15 -0.88
N ASP A 46 1.19 0.37 -0.22
CA ASP A 46 1.94 1.54 -0.69
C ASP A 46 2.68 1.25 -2.01
N SER A 47 3.26 0.06 -2.14
CA SER A 47 3.89 -0.40 -3.39
C SER A 47 2.87 -0.47 -4.53
N ILE A 48 1.66 -0.97 -4.30
CA ILE A 48 0.58 -0.99 -5.30
C ILE A 48 0.20 0.44 -5.72
N SER A 49 0.08 1.36 -4.77
CA SER A 49 -0.26 2.75 -5.08
C SER A 49 0.83 3.44 -5.92
N LEU A 50 2.10 3.24 -5.58
CA LEU A 50 3.22 3.74 -6.38
C LEU A 50 3.23 3.13 -7.79
N GLY A 51 2.97 1.82 -7.91
CA GLY A 51 2.92 1.12 -9.18
C GLY A 51 1.79 1.61 -10.09
N LEU A 52 0.59 1.81 -9.53
CA LEU A 52 -0.54 2.39 -10.26
C LEU A 52 -0.27 3.83 -10.69
N GLY A 53 0.28 4.66 -9.78
CA GLY A 53 0.69 6.03 -10.11
C GLY A 53 1.66 6.08 -11.29
N TRP A 54 2.72 5.27 -11.24
CA TRP A 54 3.68 5.16 -12.34
C TRP A 54 3.05 4.63 -13.63
N TYR A 55 2.16 3.64 -13.56
CA TYR A 55 1.47 3.09 -14.73
C TYR A 55 0.59 4.15 -15.43
N PHE A 56 -0.18 4.91 -14.65
CA PHE A 56 -1.03 5.97 -15.21
C PHE A 56 -0.24 7.15 -15.73
N GLU A 57 0.88 7.50 -15.10
CA GLU A 57 1.78 8.55 -15.57
C GLU A 57 2.41 8.16 -16.92
N ASN A 58 2.92 6.92 -17.02
CA ASN A 58 3.44 6.37 -18.27
C ASN A 58 2.37 6.29 -19.38
N GLU A 59 1.11 5.98 -19.03
CA GLU A 59 0.01 5.97 -20.01
C GLU A 59 -0.43 7.38 -20.40
N ALA A 60 -0.29 8.37 -19.51
CA ALA A 60 -0.57 9.77 -19.81
C ALA A 60 0.51 10.45 -20.67
N GLU A 61 1.75 9.96 -20.60
CA GLU A 61 2.87 10.39 -21.46
C GLU A 61 2.76 9.87 -22.90
N LYS A 62 1.93 8.85 -23.17
CA LYS A 62 1.65 8.44 -24.57
C LYS A 62 0.96 9.57 -25.31
N GLY A 63 1.65 10.10 -26.32
CA GLY A 63 1.22 11.23 -27.14
C GLY A 63 -0.12 11.01 -27.87
N SER A 64 -0.72 12.14 -28.26
CA SER A 64 -1.96 12.23 -29.04
C SER A 64 -2.02 11.24 -30.21
N ASN A 65 -3.03 10.37 -30.21
CA ASN A 65 -3.42 9.55 -31.37
C ASN A 65 -4.62 10.18 -32.09
N GLU A 66 -4.82 9.89 -33.38
CA GLU A 66 -5.84 10.48 -34.28
C GLU A 66 -7.30 10.48 -33.74
N HIS A 67 -7.61 9.70 -32.70
CA HIS A 67 -8.94 9.62 -32.10
C HIS A 67 -9.21 10.64 -30.98
N TYR A 68 -8.17 11.28 -30.40
CA TYR A 68 -8.32 12.18 -29.24
C TYR A 68 -7.61 13.54 -29.44
N THR A 69 -8.34 14.50 -30.02
CA THR A 69 -7.87 15.84 -30.41
C THR A 69 -7.37 16.74 -29.26
N TYR A 70 -7.68 16.42 -28.00
CA TYR A 70 -7.23 17.16 -26.81
C TYR A 70 -6.05 16.52 -26.05
N GLY A 71 -5.55 15.37 -26.52
CA GLY A 71 -4.45 14.62 -25.89
C GLY A 71 -4.82 13.89 -24.59
N TYR A 72 -3.99 12.92 -24.20
CA TYR A 72 -4.17 12.07 -23.01
C TYR A 72 -3.91 12.79 -21.67
N LYS A 73 -3.73 14.11 -21.65
CA LYS A 73 -3.51 14.88 -20.41
C LYS A 73 -4.64 14.74 -19.37
N ARG A 74 -5.88 14.50 -19.79
CA ARG A 74 -7.00 14.20 -18.86
C ARG A 74 -6.93 12.80 -18.24
N PHE A 75 -6.24 11.86 -18.89
CA PHE A 75 -6.03 10.51 -18.36
C PHE A 75 -5.02 10.52 -17.20
N SER A 76 -4.05 11.43 -17.18
CA SER A 76 -3.18 11.67 -16.00
C SER A 76 -4.01 12.01 -14.76
N LEU A 77 -4.97 12.95 -14.90
CA LEU A 77 -5.84 13.34 -13.79
C LEU A 77 -6.73 12.19 -13.31
N LEU A 78 -7.27 11.39 -14.24
CA LEU A 78 -8.02 10.18 -13.91
C LEU A 78 -7.16 9.15 -13.18
N GLY A 79 -5.91 8.96 -13.60
CA GLY A 79 -4.95 8.10 -12.92
C GLY A 79 -4.63 8.55 -11.50
N ALA A 80 -4.41 9.85 -11.31
CA ALA A 80 -4.22 10.43 -9.98
C ALA A 80 -5.47 10.26 -9.10
N MET A 81 -6.68 10.42 -9.66
CA MET A 81 -7.94 10.18 -8.95
C MET A 81 -8.10 8.72 -8.54
N ILE A 82 -7.82 7.77 -9.44
CA ILE A 82 -7.87 6.33 -9.15
C ILE A 82 -6.86 5.98 -8.06
N ASN A 83 -5.64 6.50 -8.16
CA ASN A 83 -4.62 6.27 -7.15
C ASN A 83 -5.03 6.82 -5.76
N ALA A 84 -5.60 8.02 -5.72
CA ALA A 84 -6.13 8.61 -4.50
C ALA A 84 -7.27 7.75 -3.88
N ILE A 85 -8.14 7.18 -4.72
CA ILE A 85 -9.19 6.25 -4.26
C ILE A 85 -8.59 4.96 -3.70
N VAL A 86 -7.58 4.39 -4.38
CA VAL A 86 -6.89 3.18 -3.91
C VAL A 86 -6.22 3.41 -2.56
N LEU A 87 -5.54 4.55 -2.37
CA LEU A 87 -4.95 4.92 -1.08
C LEU A 87 -5.99 5.09 0.02
N LEU A 88 -7.11 5.78 -0.28
CA LEU A 88 -8.21 5.93 0.67
C LEU A 88 -8.79 4.59 1.09
N LEU A 89 -9.04 3.69 0.14
CA LEU A 89 -9.55 2.35 0.42
C LEU A 89 -8.54 1.51 1.21
N GLY A 90 -7.25 1.57 0.86
CA GLY A 90 -6.17 0.90 1.59
C GLY A 90 -6.09 1.37 3.05
N ALA A 91 -6.14 2.68 3.27
CA ALA A 91 -6.13 3.26 4.61
C ALA A 91 -7.34 2.82 5.45
N VAL A 92 -8.55 2.84 4.86
CA VAL A 92 -9.76 2.35 5.55
C VAL A 92 -9.64 0.86 5.85
N TYR A 93 -9.14 0.06 4.90
CA TYR A 93 -8.98 -1.38 5.07
C TYR A 93 -8.03 -1.72 6.23
N ILE A 94 -6.87 -1.06 6.32
CA ILE A 94 -5.92 -1.25 7.42
C ILE A 94 -6.57 -0.92 8.76
N VAL A 95 -7.29 0.20 8.86
CA VAL A 95 -7.97 0.58 10.11
C VAL A 95 -9.04 -0.44 10.51
N LEU A 96 -9.77 -0.99 9.53
CA LEU A 96 -10.76 -2.04 9.78
C LEU A 96 -10.11 -3.34 10.27
N VAL A 97 -9.01 -3.76 9.64
CA VAL A 97 -8.23 -4.93 10.06
C VAL A 97 -7.67 -4.74 11.46
N LEU A 98 -7.09 -3.58 11.75
CA LEU A 98 -6.58 -3.25 13.09
C LEU A 98 -7.68 -3.30 14.15
N LYS A 99 -8.86 -2.72 13.87
CA LYS A 99 -10.00 -2.82 14.78
C LYS A 99 -10.38 -4.27 15.04
N LYS A 100 -10.41 -5.12 14.01
CA LYS A 100 -10.71 -6.54 14.16
C LYS A 100 -9.66 -7.28 14.99
N LEU A 101 -8.39 -6.94 14.85
CA LEU A 101 -7.30 -7.54 15.62
C LEU A 101 -7.29 -7.07 17.08
N VAL A 102 -7.58 -5.80 17.34
CA VAL A 102 -7.73 -5.26 18.71
C VAL A 102 -8.90 -5.93 19.43
N GLU A 103 -10.05 -6.05 18.77
CA GLU A 103 -11.24 -6.65 19.35
C GLU A 103 -11.07 -8.18 19.55
N ALA A 104 -10.27 -8.84 18.71
CA ALA A 104 -9.86 -10.23 18.90
C ALA A 104 -8.86 -10.41 20.08
N SER A 105 -7.95 -9.45 20.29
CA SER A 105 -7.04 -9.44 21.44
C SER A 105 -7.80 -9.19 22.76
N ASP A 106 -8.78 -8.29 22.75
CA ASP A 106 -9.66 -8.04 23.91
C ASP A 106 -10.50 -9.28 24.26
N PHE A 107 -10.93 -10.06 23.27
CA PHE A 107 -11.59 -11.35 23.49
C PHE A 107 -10.65 -12.41 24.09
N PHE A 108 -9.40 -12.52 23.58
CA PHE A 108 -8.41 -13.48 24.09
C PHE A 108 -7.99 -13.17 25.54
N CYS A 109 -7.91 -11.89 25.92
CA CYS A 109 -7.69 -11.45 27.31
C CYS A 109 -8.88 -11.70 28.25
N ARG A 110 -10.09 -11.87 27.72
CA ARG A 110 -11.30 -12.09 28.53
C ARG A 110 -11.57 -13.56 28.83
N GLU A 111 -11.11 -14.47 27.96
CA GLU A 111 -11.40 -15.91 28.06
C GLU A 111 -10.23 -16.76 28.63
N TYR A 112 -8.99 -16.23 28.69
CA TYR A 112 -7.83 -16.93 29.30
C TYR A 112 -7.48 -16.39 30.70
N PRO A 113 -7.77 -17.12 31.80
CA PRO A 113 -7.37 -16.72 33.15
C PRO A 113 -5.85 -16.83 33.36
N LYS A 114 -5.35 -15.92 34.21
CA LYS A 114 -3.95 -15.62 34.54
C LYS A 114 -3.18 -16.81 35.15
N GLU A 115 -2.73 -17.80 34.37
CA GLU A 115 -1.80 -18.83 34.91
C GLU A 115 -0.66 -19.26 33.98
N SER A 116 -0.25 -18.41 33.04
CA SER A 116 0.98 -18.60 32.26
C SER A 116 1.61 -17.24 31.97
N ILE A 117 2.67 -16.97 32.74
CA ILE A 117 3.70 -15.91 32.62
C ILE A 117 3.59 -15.01 31.36
N SER A 118 2.83 -13.91 31.49
CA SER A 118 2.74 -12.66 30.67
C SER A 118 2.39 -12.75 29.16
N PRO A 119 1.70 -11.74 28.55
CA PRO A 119 1.57 -10.35 29.01
C PRO A 119 0.13 -9.75 29.07
N CYS A 120 -0.05 -8.82 30.01
CA CYS A 120 -0.30 -7.43 29.64
C CYS A 120 1.03 -6.68 29.80
#